data_AF-A0A6A6VAW8-F1
#
_entry.id   AF-A0A6A6VAW8-F1
#
_cell.length_a   1.000
_cell.length_b   1.000
_cell.length_c   1.000
_cell.angle_alpha   90.00
_cell.angle_beta   90.00
_cell.angle_gamma   90.00
#
_symmetry.space_group_name_H-M   'P 1'
#
loop_
_entity.id
_entity.type
_entity.pdbx_description
1 polymer ?
#
loop_
_entity_poly.entity_id
_entity_poly.type
_entity_poly.pdbx_seq_one_letter_code
_entity_poly.pdbx_strand_id
1 'polypeptide(L)'
;MTRWHDPACSTPDVVLNSGNWPTCRNCGKTCHSLNDLLAQNAADGFSMVDMPPDEEPGKLNLWWPSTVPYNAKFGTHGNTAHPSLKPPSGLHHPNQHIYGEALGASEFRLLCLSPVDDVDYPVHVGLETYLGDTHPDYEATSYCWGGEDGDYSLQKPVFIGSYWDVKLQTRSCWSMLRFLRPWRGLRIVFVDALCINQQDLNEKAVQVNKMAGIYEGCTRVVVYLGEDIVTSANPLRPSRTLDKIQSESKGSEFPQNHPLSCQPFGLGELFARKYFSRIWVIQELLLAQYAIVPIGNVTYRMTAAIVAELWDQTQDSTGNPTVLPPWMSILHYVHRSAQGKRMVPVLRLTRNSQASDPRDSLYGILSLIDTNIRPDYSISYRHFLIGVAAHLLLEEQWLGLLLKARTIIHPGEDQFDCLPSWTPHLNDSG
;
A
#
# COMPACT_ATOMS: atom_id res chain seq x y z
N MET A 1 1.02 -19.80 13.71
CA MET A 1 1.26 -19.04 14.97
C MET A 1 2.40 -18.06 14.76
N THR A 2 2.25 -16.80 15.20
CA THR A 2 3.28 -15.76 15.06
C THR A 2 4.40 -15.90 16.10
N ARG A 3 4.05 -16.27 17.34
CA ARG A 3 5.01 -16.51 18.43
C ARG A 3 5.37 -18.00 18.52
N TRP A 4 6.67 -18.31 18.49
CA TRP A 4 7.22 -19.67 18.57
C TRP A 4 7.91 -20.00 19.91
N HIS A 5 8.03 -19.01 20.78
CA HIS A 5 8.53 -19.17 22.14
C HIS A 5 7.55 -19.97 23.00
N ASP A 6 8.06 -20.61 24.06
CA ASP A 6 7.21 -21.13 25.12
C ASP A 6 6.39 -20.00 25.76
N PRO A 7 5.08 -20.18 26.02
CA PRO A 7 4.25 -19.15 26.67
C PRO A 7 4.78 -18.64 28.01
N ALA A 8 5.58 -19.45 28.73
CA ALA A 8 6.22 -19.06 29.99
C ALA A 8 7.50 -18.21 29.80
N CYS A 9 7.96 -17.99 28.56
CA CYS A 9 9.17 -17.22 28.28
C CYS A 9 8.93 -15.71 28.40
N SER A 10 9.37 -15.11 29.51
CA SER A 10 9.24 -13.67 29.77
C SER A 10 10.45 -12.83 29.33
N THR A 11 11.61 -13.47 29.14
CA THR A 11 12.87 -12.82 28.77
C THR A 11 13.49 -13.55 27.58
N PRO A 12 13.15 -13.18 26.33
CA PRO A 12 13.68 -13.87 25.15
C PRO A 12 15.18 -13.57 24.99
N ASP A 13 15.98 -14.62 24.85
CA ASP A 13 17.40 -14.55 24.45
C ASP A 13 17.56 -15.31 23.14
N VAL A 14 17.27 -14.63 22.03
CA VAL A 14 17.22 -15.22 20.68
C VAL A 14 18.59 -15.18 20.03
N VAL A 15 19.06 -16.34 19.59
CA VAL A 15 20.30 -16.52 18.84
C VAL A 15 20.05 -17.30 17.56
N LEU A 16 20.91 -17.12 16.56
CA LEU A 16 20.86 -17.90 15.33
C LEU A 16 21.58 -19.24 15.51
N ASN A 17 20.96 -20.33 15.05
CA ASN A 17 21.61 -21.63 14.94
C ASN A 17 22.50 -21.68 13.67
N SER A 18 23.14 -22.83 13.42
CA SER A 18 24.03 -23.04 12.27
C SER A 18 23.36 -22.87 10.90
N GLY A 19 22.03 -22.85 10.83
CA GLY A 19 21.25 -22.61 9.61
C GLY A 19 20.66 -21.21 9.52
N ASN A 20 21.19 -20.24 10.28
CA ASN A 20 20.66 -18.88 10.40
C ASN A 20 19.19 -18.84 10.83
N TRP A 21 18.76 -19.81 11.65
CA TRP A 21 17.38 -19.88 12.15
C TRP A 21 17.29 -19.52 13.64
N PRO A 22 16.28 -18.75 14.06
CA PRO A 22 16.18 -18.27 15.45
C PRO A 22 15.91 -19.40 16.44
N THR A 23 16.65 -19.40 17.54
CA THR A 23 16.51 -20.31 18.69
C THR A 23 16.64 -19.51 19.98
N CYS A 24 15.78 -19.76 20.95
CA CYS A 24 15.80 -19.06 22.23
C CYS A 24 16.56 -19.89 23.28
N ARG A 25 17.60 -19.31 23.89
CA ARG A 25 18.38 -20.00 24.92
C ARG A 25 17.60 -20.20 26.22
N ASN A 26 16.70 -19.29 26.55
CA ASN A 26 15.97 -19.32 27.83
C ASN A 26 14.83 -20.34 27.84
N CYS A 27 14.08 -20.51 26.75
CA CYS A 27 13.02 -21.51 26.66
C CYS A 27 13.39 -22.76 25.86
N GLY A 28 14.56 -22.78 25.22
CA GLY A 28 15.07 -23.91 24.43
C GLY A 28 14.30 -24.20 23.15
N LYS A 29 13.32 -23.37 22.78
CA LYS A 29 12.55 -23.52 21.53
C LYS A 29 13.35 -23.01 20.34
N THR A 30 13.06 -23.57 19.18
CA THR A 30 13.55 -23.09 17.88
C THR A 30 12.34 -22.68 17.04
N CYS A 31 12.48 -21.59 16.29
CA CYS A 31 11.43 -21.16 15.36
C CYS A 31 11.12 -22.28 14.36
N HIS A 32 9.84 -22.43 14.02
CA HIS A 32 9.38 -23.37 12.99
C HIS A 32 10.13 -23.15 11.67
N SER A 33 10.41 -24.23 10.93
CA SER A 33 11.08 -24.13 9.63
C SER A 33 10.21 -23.36 8.63
N LEU A 34 10.80 -22.87 7.55
CA LEU A 34 10.04 -22.17 6.53
C LEU A 34 8.88 -23.03 6.00
N ASN A 35 9.12 -24.31 5.72
CA ASN A 35 8.09 -25.21 5.21
C ASN A 35 6.92 -25.37 6.20
N ASP A 36 7.22 -25.46 7.50
CA ASP A 36 6.18 -25.54 8.53
C ASP A 36 5.36 -24.25 8.62
N LEU A 37 6.02 -23.09 8.53
CA LEU A 37 5.35 -21.78 8.53
C LEU A 37 4.42 -21.63 7.31
N LEU A 38 4.88 -22.06 6.12
CA LEU A 38 4.07 -22.02 4.91
C LEU A 38 2.88 -22.97 4.99
N ALA A 39 3.08 -24.19 5.51
CA ALA A 39 2.01 -25.15 5.70
C ALA A 39 0.94 -24.63 6.70
N GLN A 40 1.36 -23.98 7.78
CA GLN A 40 0.44 -23.33 8.72
C GLN A 40 -0.33 -22.19 8.06
N ASN A 41 0.35 -21.30 7.32
CA ASN A 41 -0.30 -20.18 6.66
C ASN A 41 -1.30 -20.64 5.58
N ALA A 42 -1.00 -21.72 4.87
CA ALA A 42 -1.94 -22.32 3.91
C ALA A 42 -3.17 -22.92 4.61
N ALA A 43 -3.00 -23.51 5.79
CA ALA A 43 -4.12 -24.03 6.60
C ALA A 43 -4.99 -22.92 7.19
N ASP A 44 -4.42 -21.76 7.52
CA ASP A 44 -5.13 -20.60 8.04
C ASP A 44 -5.98 -19.89 6.95
N GLY A 45 -5.85 -20.28 5.66
CA GLY A 45 -6.73 -19.86 4.57
C GLY A 45 -6.67 -18.37 4.23
N PHE A 46 -5.64 -17.66 4.68
CA PHE A 46 -5.57 -16.21 4.60
C PHE A 46 -5.33 -15.70 3.17
N SER A 47 -6.28 -14.93 2.63
CA SER A 47 -6.09 -14.14 1.42
C SER A 47 -5.77 -12.69 1.80
N MET A 48 -4.83 -12.05 1.09
CA MET A 48 -4.56 -10.62 1.29
C MET A 48 -5.77 -9.73 0.96
N VAL A 49 -6.76 -10.27 0.24
CA VAL A 49 -8.01 -9.60 -0.16
C VAL A 49 -9.19 -10.44 0.32
N ASP A 50 -9.35 -10.58 1.64
CA ASP A 50 -10.60 -11.10 2.21
C ASP A 50 -11.63 -9.97 2.22
N MET A 51 -12.39 -9.89 1.13
CA MET A 51 -13.49 -8.95 1.00
C MET A 51 -14.74 -9.49 1.69
N PRO A 52 -15.44 -8.66 2.50
CA PRO A 52 -16.73 -9.07 3.07
C PRO A 52 -17.73 -9.45 1.98
N PRO A 53 -18.48 -10.56 2.14
CA PRO A 53 -19.49 -10.97 1.19
C PRO A 53 -20.64 -9.97 1.14
N ASP A 54 -21.36 -9.93 0.02
CA ASP A 54 -22.54 -9.08 -0.13
C ASP A 54 -23.71 -9.56 0.75
N GLU A 55 -24.44 -8.60 1.32
CA GLU A 55 -25.73 -8.88 1.97
C GLU A 55 -26.79 -9.29 0.93
N GLU A 56 -27.74 -10.13 1.35
CA GLU A 56 -28.84 -10.55 0.48
C GLU A 56 -29.66 -9.33 -0.02
N PRO A 57 -30.15 -9.36 -1.27
CA PRO A 57 -31.02 -8.32 -1.81
C PRO A 57 -32.22 -8.03 -0.90
N GLY A 58 -32.48 -6.75 -0.62
CA GLY A 58 -33.56 -6.32 0.28
C GLY A 58 -33.18 -6.28 1.77
N LYS A 59 -32.01 -6.78 2.15
CA LYS A 59 -31.44 -6.64 3.50
C LYS A 59 -30.29 -5.65 3.59
N LEU A 60 -29.85 -5.09 2.47
CA LEU A 60 -28.73 -4.13 2.37
C LEU A 60 -28.87 -3.00 3.40
N ASN A 61 -28.21 -3.15 4.54
CA ASN A 61 -28.24 -2.19 5.64
C ASN A 61 -27.24 -1.07 5.34
N LEU A 62 -27.48 -0.25 4.33
CA LEU A 62 -26.50 0.76 3.91
C LEU A 62 -26.24 1.81 5.03
N TRP A 63 -24.96 2.03 5.36
CA TRP A 63 -24.51 3.05 6.34
C TRP A 63 -23.32 3.89 5.88
N TRP A 64 -22.71 3.55 4.73
CA TRP A 64 -21.49 4.16 4.23
C TRP A 64 -21.70 4.71 2.80
N PRO A 65 -21.22 5.93 2.48
CA PRO A 65 -20.43 6.81 3.35
C PRO A 65 -21.29 7.63 4.31
N SER A 66 -20.71 8.05 5.44
CA SER A 66 -21.40 8.87 6.46
C SER A 66 -21.91 10.22 5.96
N THR A 67 -21.45 10.65 4.78
CA THR A 67 -21.90 11.84 4.07
C THR A 67 -23.28 11.66 3.43
N VAL A 68 -23.80 10.43 3.31
CA VAL A 68 -25.11 10.14 2.73
C VAL A 68 -26.15 9.92 3.83
N PRO A 69 -27.35 10.53 3.73
CA PRO A 69 -28.42 10.33 4.70
C PRO A 69 -29.14 8.99 4.46
N TYR A 70 -28.79 7.95 5.22
CA TYR A 70 -29.50 6.68 5.23
C TYR A 70 -30.70 6.70 6.19
N ASN A 71 -31.88 6.24 5.74
CA ASN A 71 -33.07 6.14 6.58
C ASN A 71 -33.07 4.81 7.35
N ALA A 72 -32.76 4.84 8.66
CA ALA A 72 -32.79 3.70 9.57
C ALA A 72 -34.21 3.17 9.91
N LYS A 73 -35.20 3.32 9.03
CA LYS A 73 -36.63 3.07 9.34
C LYS A 73 -37.09 1.61 9.20
N PHE A 74 -36.20 0.65 8.95
CA PHE A 74 -36.54 -0.79 8.91
C PHE A 74 -35.54 -1.67 9.67
N GLY A 75 -35.13 -1.22 10.85
CA GLY A 75 -34.35 -2.03 11.80
C GLY A 75 -33.93 -1.14 12.96
N THR A 76 -34.26 -1.53 14.18
CA THR A 76 -34.04 -0.76 15.41
C THR A 76 -32.55 -0.54 15.70
N HIS A 77 -31.93 0.47 15.10
CA HIS A 77 -30.70 1.09 15.57
C HIS A 77 -30.78 2.60 15.28
N GLY A 78 -31.41 3.35 16.20
CA GLY A 78 -31.36 4.81 16.16
C GLY A 78 -29.95 5.29 16.47
N ASN A 79 -29.49 6.31 15.73
CA ASN A 79 -28.47 7.36 16.00
C ASN A 79 -27.40 7.18 17.10
N THR A 80 -27.02 5.96 17.45
CA THR A 80 -26.00 5.66 18.44
C THR A 80 -25.20 4.47 17.96
N ALA A 81 -23.91 4.73 17.76
CA ALA A 81 -22.84 3.78 17.52
C ALA A 81 -22.93 2.99 16.21
N HIS A 82 -21.80 3.01 15.48
CA HIS A 82 -21.39 1.90 14.63
C HIS A 82 -21.86 0.57 15.24
N PRO A 83 -22.30 -0.42 14.45
CA PRO A 83 -22.06 -1.79 14.85
C PRO A 83 -20.54 -1.93 14.82
N SER A 84 -19.88 -1.46 15.89
CA SER A 84 -18.68 -2.10 16.34
C SER A 84 -19.15 -3.52 16.57
N LEU A 85 -18.91 -4.37 15.57
CA LEU A 85 -18.52 -5.73 15.85
C LEU A 85 -17.35 -5.58 16.82
N LYS A 86 -17.66 -5.41 18.11
CA LYS A 86 -16.73 -5.72 19.16
C LYS A 86 -16.26 -7.11 18.77
N PRO A 87 -14.96 -7.30 18.50
CA PRO A 87 -14.48 -8.65 18.24
C PRO A 87 -15.03 -9.50 19.38
N PRO A 88 -15.55 -10.70 19.09
CA PRO A 88 -16.11 -11.57 20.12
C PRO A 88 -15.15 -11.57 21.30
N SER A 89 -15.62 -11.06 22.44
CA SER A 89 -14.79 -10.94 23.65
C SER A 89 -14.24 -12.33 23.97
N GLY A 90 -12.97 -12.58 23.65
CA GLY A 90 -12.32 -13.89 23.83
C GLY A 90 -11.68 -14.54 22.61
N LEU A 91 -11.71 -13.96 21.40
CA LEU A 91 -10.88 -14.44 20.29
C LEU A 91 -9.52 -13.71 20.33
N HIS A 92 -8.47 -14.41 20.77
CA HIS A 92 -7.09 -13.96 20.60
C HIS A 92 -6.85 -13.60 19.13
N HIS A 93 -6.61 -12.32 18.83
CA HIS A 93 -6.18 -11.92 17.50
C HIS A 93 -4.82 -12.58 17.22
N PRO A 94 -4.66 -13.33 16.11
CA PRO A 94 -3.44 -14.12 15.85
C PRO A 94 -2.15 -13.29 15.77
N ASN A 95 -2.26 -11.97 15.61
CA ASN A 95 -1.14 -11.04 15.56
C ASN A 95 -1.02 -10.13 16.80
N GLN A 96 -1.78 -10.36 17.87
CA GLN A 96 -1.71 -9.53 19.09
C GLN A 96 -0.29 -9.47 19.68
N HIS A 97 0.49 -10.55 19.54
CA HIS A 97 1.88 -10.58 19.99
C HIS A 97 2.81 -9.62 19.22
N ILE A 98 2.52 -9.35 17.94
CA ILE A 98 3.29 -8.44 17.09
C ILE A 98 2.87 -6.99 17.34
N TYR A 99 1.56 -6.74 17.35
CA TYR A 99 1.01 -5.38 17.31
C TYR A 99 0.66 -4.80 18.69
N GLY A 100 0.54 -5.66 19.70
CA GLY A 100 0.15 -5.26 21.05
C GLY A 100 -1.30 -4.76 21.12
N GLU A 101 -1.48 -3.60 21.73
CA GLU A 101 -2.76 -2.92 21.82
C GLU A 101 -3.12 -2.21 20.49
N ALA A 102 -4.41 -1.94 20.30
CA ALA A 102 -4.89 -1.20 19.15
C ALA A 102 -4.33 0.23 19.17
N LEU A 103 -3.92 0.74 18.00
CA LEU A 103 -3.40 2.10 17.88
C LEU A 103 -4.47 3.14 18.22
N GLY A 104 -4.05 4.17 18.94
CA GLY A 104 -4.84 5.38 19.15
C GLY A 104 -5.13 6.16 17.85
N ALA A 105 -6.09 7.09 17.95
CA ALA A 105 -6.55 7.88 16.81
C ALA A 105 -5.45 8.72 16.15
N SER A 106 -4.36 9.06 16.86
CA SER A 106 -3.21 9.81 16.32
C SER A 106 -1.92 9.00 16.31
N GLU A 107 -1.99 7.69 16.56
CA GLU A 107 -0.80 6.83 16.62
C GLU A 107 -0.57 6.11 15.29
N PHE A 108 0.70 5.82 15.01
CA PHE A 108 1.15 5.00 13.90
C PHE A 108 2.42 4.24 14.32
N ARG A 109 2.78 3.21 13.55
CA ARG A 109 3.98 2.41 13.84
C ARG A 109 5.08 2.67 12.82
N LEU A 110 6.32 2.57 13.27
CA LEU A 110 7.52 2.63 12.44
C LEU A 110 8.37 1.38 12.68
N LEU A 111 9.05 0.92 11.62
CA LEU A 111 10.02 -0.15 11.71
C LEU A 111 11.41 0.38 11.99
N CYS A 112 12.12 -0.30 12.87
CA CYS A 112 13.52 -0.04 13.18
C CYS A 112 14.38 -1.14 12.53
N LEU A 113 15.12 -0.78 11.49
CA LEU A 113 16.09 -1.66 10.82
C LEU A 113 17.48 -1.43 11.43
N SER A 114 18.12 -2.53 11.85
CA SER A 114 19.48 -2.53 12.40
C SER A 114 20.50 -3.02 11.37
N PRO A 115 21.77 -2.58 11.48
CA PRO A 115 22.84 -3.05 10.61
C PRO A 115 23.26 -4.46 11.02
N VAL A 116 23.69 -5.26 10.05
CA VAL A 116 24.23 -6.61 10.29
C VAL A 116 25.39 -6.87 9.33
N ASP A 117 26.38 -7.62 9.78
CA ASP A 117 27.57 -7.92 8.97
C ASP A 117 27.34 -9.08 7.99
N ASP A 118 26.42 -10.00 8.33
CA ASP A 118 26.11 -11.17 7.50
C ASP A 118 25.01 -10.87 6.49
N VAL A 119 25.31 -11.05 5.19
CA VAL A 119 24.35 -10.87 4.10
C VAL A 119 23.16 -11.82 4.25
N ASP A 120 23.39 -13.03 4.74
CA ASP A 120 22.37 -14.08 4.93
C ASP A 120 21.65 -13.99 6.28
N TYR A 121 21.92 -12.92 7.04
CA TYR A 121 21.22 -12.65 8.28
C TYR A 121 19.71 -12.46 8.02
N PRO A 122 18.82 -13.13 8.77
CA PRO A 122 17.38 -13.01 8.62
C PRO A 122 16.87 -11.56 8.67
N VAL A 123 15.73 -11.28 8.04
CA VAL A 123 15.12 -9.95 8.16
C VAL A 123 14.50 -9.83 9.55
N HIS A 124 15.21 -9.14 10.45
CA HIS A 124 14.74 -8.78 11.78
C HIS A 124 14.50 -7.26 11.86
N VAL A 125 13.37 -6.88 12.45
CA VAL A 125 12.95 -5.48 12.61
C VAL A 125 12.39 -5.23 14.01
N GLY A 126 12.68 -4.05 14.56
CA GLY A 126 11.88 -3.49 15.65
C GLY A 126 10.58 -2.91 15.10
N LEU A 127 9.52 -2.90 15.90
CA LEU A 127 8.26 -2.23 15.58
C LEU A 127 7.89 -1.35 16.77
N GLU A 128 7.84 -0.04 16.54
CA GLU A 128 7.65 0.95 17.59
C GLU A 128 6.46 1.85 17.28
N THR A 129 5.72 2.26 18.31
CA THR A 129 4.52 3.10 18.18
C THR A 129 4.86 4.54 18.53
N TYR A 130 4.40 5.47 17.70
CA TYR A 130 4.63 6.89 17.84
C TYR A 130 3.33 7.68 17.70
N LEU A 131 3.31 8.87 18.31
CA LEU A 131 2.23 9.84 18.14
C LEU A 131 2.51 10.72 16.92
N GLY A 132 1.45 11.17 16.24
CA GLY A 132 1.52 11.90 14.97
C GLY A 132 2.48 13.09 14.94
N ASP A 133 2.60 13.85 16.03
CA ASP A 133 3.51 15.01 16.11
C ASP A 133 4.79 14.71 16.91
N THR A 134 4.97 13.48 17.37
CA THR A 134 6.07 13.08 18.26
C THR A 134 6.67 11.77 17.79
N HIS A 135 7.45 11.87 16.72
CA HIS A 135 8.17 10.77 16.09
C HIS A 135 9.57 11.22 15.66
N PRO A 136 10.53 10.30 15.54
CA PRO A 136 11.83 10.60 14.93
C PRO A 136 11.68 10.87 13.43
N ASP A 137 12.73 11.38 12.80
CA ASP A 137 12.83 11.39 11.34
C ASP A 137 12.74 9.95 10.82
N TYR A 138 11.87 9.73 9.85
CA TYR A 138 11.69 8.44 9.20
C TYR A 138 11.59 8.59 7.70
N GLU A 139 11.80 7.48 6.99
CA GLU A 139 11.53 7.37 5.56
C GLU A 139 10.26 6.54 5.36
N ALA A 140 9.48 6.84 4.34
CA ALA A 140 8.42 5.93 3.93
C ALA A 140 8.92 5.06 2.78
N THR A 141 8.37 3.87 2.67
CA THR A 141 8.66 2.97 1.56
C THR A 141 7.49 2.93 0.60
N SER A 142 7.80 2.70 -0.67
CA SER A 142 6.78 2.34 -1.63
C SER A 142 7.31 1.28 -2.59
N TYR A 143 6.55 0.20 -2.72
CA TYR A 143 6.90 -0.97 -3.52
C TYR A 143 5.63 -1.70 -3.96
N CYS A 144 5.71 -2.47 -5.05
CA CYS A 144 4.59 -3.32 -5.48
C CYS A 144 4.54 -4.59 -4.62
N TRP A 145 3.44 -4.83 -3.91
CA TRP A 145 3.29 -6.01 -3.04
C TRP A 145 3.46 -7.33 -3.78
N GLY A 146 2.92 -7.44 -5.00
CA GLY A 146 3.10 -8.60 -5.86
C GLY A 146 4.39 -8.58 -6.69
N GLY A 147 5.28 -7.60 -6.50
CA GLY A 147 6.45 -7.43 -7.37
C GLY A 147 6.09 -7.18 -8.83
N GLU A 148 7.05 -7.40 -9.73
CA GLU A 148 6.85 -7.27 -11.18
C GLU A 148 6.21 -8.52 -11.79
N ASP A 149 6.38 -9.69 -11.16
CA ASP A 149 5.74 -10.95 -11.57
C ASP A 149 4.27 -11.04 -11.16
N GLY A 150 3.83 -10.28 -10.15
CA GLY A 150 2.46 -10.32 -9.64
C GLY A 150 2.23 -11.43 -8.62
N ASP A 151 3.28 -11.92 -7.97
CA ASP A 151 3.21 -12.93 -6.92
C ASP A 151 2.90 -12.31 -5.54
N TYR A 152 1.65 -12.43 -5.12
CA TYR A 152 1.16 -11.98 -3.81
C TYR A 152 1.32 -13.01 -2.69
N SER A 153 1.98 -14.14 -2.95
CA SER A 153 2.09 -15.21 -1.97
C SER A 153 2.98 -14.82 -0.79
N LEU A 154 2.52 -15.14 0.43
CA LEU A 154 3.22 -14.85 1.67
C LEU A 154 4.26 -15.95 1.95
N GLN A 155 5.43 -15.84 1.31
CA GLN A 155 6.43 -16.89 1.32
C GLN A 155 7.68 -16.61 2.15
N LYS A 156 7.89 -15.36 2.59
CA LYS A 156 9.16 -14.95 3.20
C LYS A 156 8.97 -14.53 4.66
N PRO A 157 9.75 -15.06 5.61
CA PRO A 157 9.62 -14.72 7.01
C PRO A 157 10.29 -13.37 7.30
N VAL A 158 9.57 -12.53 8.04
CA VAL A 158 10.08 -11.33 8.70
C VAL A 158 9.91 -11.53 10.21
N PHE A 159 11.00 -11.33 10.96
CA PHE A 159 11.04 -11.47 12.41
C PHE A 159 10.89 -10.09 13.07
N ILE A 160 9.97 -9.97 14.02
CA ILE A 160 9.54 -8.69 14.58
C ILE A 160 9.74 -8.67 16.09
N GLY A 161 10.33 -7.58 16.60
CA GLY A 161 10.47 -7.30 18.03
C GLY A 161 11.49 -8.19 18.75
N SER A 162 11.56 -8.05 20.07
CA SER A 162 12.52 -8.78 20.92
C SER A 162 12.29 -10.29 20.97
N TYR A 163 11.05 -10.71 20.78
CA TYR A 163 10.65 -12.13 20.70
C TYR A 163 10.86 -12.74 19.32
N TRP A 164 11.28 -11.95 18.32
CA TRP A 164 11.40 -12.42 16.93
C TRP A 164 10.12 -13.13 16.49
N ASP A 165 8.97 -12.52 16.76
CA ASP A 165 7.67 -13.02 16.32
C ASP A 165 7.65 -13.01 14.78
N VAL A 166 7.13 -14.07 14.18
CA VAL A 166 7.24 -14.31 12.75
C VAL A 166 5.99 -13.81 12.04
N LYS A 167 6.19 -13.01 10.99
CA LYS A 167 5.15 -12.66 10.03
C LYS A 167 5.63 -13.02 8.62
N LEU A 168 4.83 -13.79 7.89
CA LEU A 168 5.09 -14.06 6.48
C LEU A 168 4.73 -12.82 5.65
N GLN A 169 5.56 -12.55 4.65
CA GLN A 169 5.46 -11.42 3.73
C GLN A 169 5.72 -11.88 2.29
N THR A 170 5.33 -11.03 1.34
CA THR A 170 5.64 -11.25 -0.07
C THR A 170 7.15 -11.15 -0.32
N ARG A 171 7.60 -11.73 -1.43
CA ARG A 171 9.00 -11.65 -1.84
C ARG A 171 9.46 -10.20 -1.99
N SER A 172 8.63 -9.33 -2.59
CA SER A 172 8.99 -7.94 -2.84
C SER A 172 9.20 -7.14 -1.55
N CYS A 173 8.33 -7.30 -0.54
CA CYS A 173 8.51 -6.68 0.77
C CYS A 173 9.80 -7.15 1.44
N TRP A 174 10.05 -8.46 1.42
CA TRP A 174 11.23 -9.03 2.05
C TRP A 174 12.54 -8.58 1.38
N SER A 175 12.59 -8.61 0.05
CA SER A 175 13.75 -8.13 -0.72
C SER A 175 13.97 -6.63 -0.53
N MET A 176 12.90 -5.83 -0.46
CA MET A 176 12.98 -4.42 -0.11
C MET A 176 13.61 -4.21 1.27
N LEU A 177 13.15 -4.92 2.31
CA LEU A 177 13.70 -4.78 3.67
C LEU A 177 15.17 -5.15 3.74
N ARG A 178 15.62 -6.19 3.02
CA ARG A 178 17.04 -6.53 2.90
C ARG A 178 17.83 -5.42 2.22
N PHE A 179 17.29 -4.86 1.14
CA PHE A 179 17.90 -3.76 0.42
C PHE A 179 18.00 -2.48 1.27
N LEU A 180 16.99 -2.20 2.10
CA LEU A 180 16.95 -1.02 2.96
C LEU A 180 17.84 -1.14 4.19
N ARG A 181 18.31 -2.35 4.53
CA ARG A 181 19.12 -2.60 5.72
C ARG A 181 20.31 -1.63 5.76
N PRO A 182 20.46 -0.83 6.83
CA PRO A 182 21.55 0.13 6.91
C PRO A 182 22.89 -0.59 7.08
N TRP A 183 23.95 0.02 6.59
CA TRP A 183 25.32 -0.45 6.85
C TRP A 183 25.83 -0.05 8.23
N ARG A 184 25.30 1.05 8.81
CA ARG A 184 25.57 1.54 10.16
C ARG A 184 24.36 2.31 10.70
N GLY A 185 24.20 2.30 12.02
CA GLY A 185 23.12 3.00 12.71
C GLY A 185 21.75 2.38 12.47
N LEU A 186 20.73 2.92 13.14
CA LEU A 186 19.35 2.53 12.93
C LEU A 186 18.76 3.28 11.74
N ARG A 187 17.95 2.58 10.94
CA ARG A 187 17.15 3.18 9.88
C ARG A 187 15.68 2.99 10.22
N ILE A 188 14.96 4.11 10.34
CA ILE A 188 13.55 4.11 10.72
C ILE A 188 12.71 4.26 9.45
N VAL A 189 11.85 3.28 9.19
CA VAL A 189 11.06 3.23 7.96
C VAL A 189 9.60 2.91 8.22
N PHE A 190 8.70 3.53 7.46
CA PHE A 190 7.30 3.13 7.37
C PHE A 190 7.12 2.13 6.23
N VAL A 191 6.58 0.95 6.56
CA VAL A 191 6.23 -0.13 5.61
C VAL A 191 4.79 -0.54 5.90
N ASP A 192 3.86 -0.15 5.04
CA ASP A 192 2.42 -0.38 5.19
C ASP A 192 2.05 -1.83 5.55
N ALA A 193 2.66 -2.82 4.89
CA ALA A 193 2.39 -4.24 5.12
C ALA A 193 2.76 -4.75 6.53
N LEU A 194 3.62 -4.01 7.23
CA LEU A 194 4.14 -4.37 8.55
C LEU A 194 3.73 -3.41 9.66
N CYS A 195 3.68 -2.10 9.39
CA CYS A 195 3.30 -1.07 10.35
C CYS A 195 1.79 -1.07 10.65
N ILE A 196 0.98 -1.49 9.67
CA ILE A 196 -0.47 -1.61 9.79
C ILE A 196 -0.82 -3.07 10.08
N ASN A 197 -1.69 -3.31 11.04
CA ASN A 197 -2.28 -4.62 11.25
C ASN A 197 -3.32 -4.90 10.15
N GLN A 198 -2.85 -5.47 9.04
CA GLN A 198 -3.67 -5.77 7.86
C GLN A 198 -4.87 -6.70 8.14
N GLN A 199 -4.88 -7.41 9.28
CA GLN A 199 -5.97 -8.30 9.70
C GLN A 199 -7.04 -7.60 10.54
N ASP A 200 -6.76 -6.40 11.06
CA ASP A 200 -7.75 -5.58 11.75
C ASP A 200 -8.28 -4.54 10.75
N LEU A 201 -9.45 -4.79 10.19
CA LEU A 201 -10.07 -3.91 9.18
C LEU A 201 -10.37 -2.51 9.72
N ASN A 202 -10.61 -2.39 11.04
CA ASN A 202 -10.83 -1.08 11.68
C ASN A 202 -9.50 -0.33 11.79
N GLU A 203 -8.45 -0.99 12.27
CA GLU A 203 -7.10 -0.40 12.29
C GLU A 203 -6.67 0.00 10.88
N LYS A 204 -6.84 -0.89 9.89
CA LYS A 204 -6.53 -0.64 8.48
C LYS A 204 -7.26 0.59 7.96
N ALA A 205 -8.57 0.69 8.18
CA ALA A 205 -9.35 1.86 7.76
C ALA A 205 -8.83 3.17 8.38
N VAL A 206 -8.52 3.16 9.68
CA VAL A 206 -7.96 4.32 10.40
C VAL A 206 -6.57 4.69 9.87
N GLN A 207 -5.69 3.72 9.64
CA GLN A 207 -4.34 3.97 9.15
C GLN A 207 -4.32 4.40 7.69
N VAL A 208 -5.18 3.84 6.84
CA VAL A 208 -5.36 4.28 5.45
C VAL A 208 -5.84 5.74 5.40
N ASN A 209 -6.74 6.13 6.30
CA ASN A 209 -7.16 7.52 6.42
C ASN A 209 -6.01 8.46 6.87
N LYS A 210 -4.95 7.93 7.48
CA LYS A 210 -3.75 8.68 7.90
C LYS A 210 -2.61 8.65 6.88
N MET A 211 -2.66 7.80 5.85
CA MET A 211 -1.54 7.57 4.93
C MET A 211 -1.00 8.87 4.36
N ALA A 212 -1.87 9.82 3.99
CA ALA A 212 -1.46 11.12 3.49
C ALA A 212 -0.48 11.85 4.43
N GLY A 213 -0.83 11.95 5.72
CA GLY A 213 0.02 12.59 6.72
C GLY A 213 1.30 11.80 7.01
N ILE A 214 1.28 10.48 6.90
CA ILE A 214 2.48 9.64 7.04
C ILE A 214 3.46 9.87 5.87
N TYR A 215 2.95 9.95 4.64
CA TYR A 215 3.80 10.24 3.48
C TYR A 215 4.28 11.70 3.45
N GLU A 216 3.46 12.65 3.91
CA GLU A 216 3.84 14.06 4.03
C GLU A 216 4.89 14.30 5.13
N GLY A 217 4.74 13.63 6.28
CA GLY A 217 5.63 13.76 7.44
C GLY A 217 6.95 13.01 7.32
N CYS A 218 7.14 12.19 6.27
CA CYS A 218 8.39 11.47 6.07
C CYS A 218 9.50 12.36 5.47
N THR A 219 10.76 12.01 5.73
CA THR A 219 11.92 12.71 5.17
C THR A 219 11.99 12.54 3.66
N ARG A 220 11.69 11.33 3.19
CA ARG A 220 11.63 10.94 1.78
C ARG A 220 10.94 9.60 1.61
N VAL A 221 10.49 9.32 0.40
CA VAL A 221 9.99 8.00 0.00
C VAL A 221 11.07 7.23 -0.73
N VAL A 222 11.27 5.96 -0.37
CA VAL A 222 12.12 5.03 -1.11
C VAL A 222 11.25 4.14 -1.99
N VAL A 223 11.31 4.37 -3.31
CA VAL A 223 10.60 3.60 -4.32
C VAL A 223 11.44 2.38 -4.68
N TYR A 224 11.02 1.20 -4.22
CA TYR A 224 11.70 -0.05 -4.51
C TYR A 224 11.01 -0.80 -5.65
N LEU A 225 11.72 -0.94 -6.77
CA LEU A 225 11.17 -1.50 -8.01
C LEU A 225 11.46 -2.98 -8.23
N GLY A 226 12.28 -3.61 -7.39
CA GLY A 226 12.62 -5.04 -7.48
C GLY A 226 14.12 -5.33 -7.62
N GLU A 227 14.49 -6.59 -7.40
CA GLU A 227 15.88 -7.08 -7.47
C GLU A 227 16.45 -7.03 -8.91
N ASP A 228 15.58 -7.04 -9.92
CA ASP A 228 15.93 -6.89 -11.33
C ASP A 228 16.32 -5.46 -11.72
N ILE A 229 15.95 -4.47 -10.90
CA ILE A 229 16.31 -3.06 -11.11
C ILE A 229 17.42 -2.64 -10.15
N VAL A 230 17.44 -3.18 -8.94
CA VAL A 230 18.30 -2.71 -7.86
C VAL A 230 19.48 -3.67 -7.69
N THR A 231 20.64 -3.31 -8.25
CA THR A 231 21.78 -4.24 -8.38
C THR A 231 22.84 -4.13 -7.29
N SER A 232 22.74 -3.14 -6.40
CA SER A 232 23.71 -2.92 -5.32
C SER A 232 23.02 -2.46 -4.05
N ALA A 233 23.39 -3.00 -2.91
CA ALA A 233 23.07 -2.45 -1.59
C ALA A 233 24.02 -1.32 -1.16
N ASN A 234 24.97 -0.90 -2.01
CA ASN A 234 25.94 0.14 -1.67
C ASN A 234 25.18 1.41 -1.23
N PRO A 235 25.42 1.93 -0.02
CA PRO A 235 24.72 3.11 0.50
C PRO A 235 25.21 4.42 -0.16
N LEU A 236 26.38 4.42 -0.80
CA LEU A 236 27.01 5.60 -1.40
C LEU A 236 26.77 5.67 -2.91
N ARG A 237 25.51 5.67 -3.33
CA ARG A 237 25.17 5.80 -4.75
C ARG A 237 25.19 7.26 -5.18
N PRO A 238 25.67 7.57 -6.39
CA PRO A 238 25.49 8.89 -6.95
C PRO A 238 23.98 9.18 -7.06
N SER A 239 23.59 10.38 -6.65
CA SER A 239 22.22 10.87 -6.79
C SER A 239 22.09 11.72 -8.04
N ARG A 240 21.06 11.49 -8.85
CA ARG A 240 20.71 12.27 -10.05
C ARG A 240 19.25 12.68 -10.01
N THR A 241 18.83 13.62 -10.86
CA THR A 241 17.41 13.97 -11.02
C THR A 241 16.78 13.07 -12.08
N LEU A 242 15.51 12.69 -11.91
CA LEU A 242 14.86 11.67 -12.75
C LEU A 242 14.81 12.02 -14.25
N ASP A 243 14.74 13.29 -14.59
CA ASP A 243 14.80 13.80 -15.97
C ASP A 243 16.07 13.37 -16.72
N LYS A 244 17.14 13.05 -16.00
CA LYS A 244 18.43 12.66 -16.58
C LYS A 244 18.55 11.18 -16.94
N ILE A 245 17.53 10.37 -16.66
CA ILE A 245 17.58 8.91 -16.92
C ILE A 245 17.77 8.58 -18.41
N GLN A 246 17.40 9.50 -19.32
CA GLN A 246 17.59 9.33 -20.77
C GLN A 246 18.84 10.01 -21.34
N SER A 247 19.37 11.08 -20.71
CA SER A 247 20.35 11.98 -21.34
C SER A 247 21.82 11.60 -21.15
N GLU A 248 22.14 10.65 -20.25
CA GLU A 248 23.52 10.40 -19.82
C GLU A 248 24.07 8.98 -20.12
N SER A 249 23.41 8.19 -20.96
CA SER A 249 23.84 6.82 -21.31
C SER A 249 25.05 6.78 -22.27
N LYS A 250 26.19 7.32 -21.82
CA LYS A 250 27.53 6.87 -22.28
C LYS A 250 28.04 5.65 -21.49
N GLY A 251 27.20 5.07 -20.62
CA GLY A 251 27.42 3.81 -19.93
C GLY A 251 26.12 3.30 -19.32
N SER A 252 26.01 1.98 -19.09
CA SER A 252 24.87 1.41 -18.38
C SER A 252 25.02 1.61 -16.87
N GLU A 253 23.93 1.98 -16.19
CA GLU A 253 23.83 2.01 -14.71
C GLU A 253 23.91 0.62 -14.10
N PHE A 254 23.73 -0.40 -14.94
CA PHE A 254 23.73 -1.78 -14.55
C PHE A 254 25.14 -2.38 -14.71
N PRO A 255 25.56 -3.29 -13.82
CA PRO A 255 26.80 -4.04 -13.97
C PRO A 255 26.86 -4.79 -15.31
N GLN A 256 28.06 -5.03 -15.87
CA GLN A 256 28.23 -5.64 -17.20
C GLN A 256 27.46 -6.96 -17.39
N ASN A 257 27.36 -7.79 -16.35
CA ASN A 257 26.68 -9.08 -16.39
C ASN A 257 25.16 -9.00 -16.16
N HIS A 258 24.61 -7.81 -15.96
CA HIS A 258 23.19 -7.61 -15.71
C HIS A 258 22.39 -7.62 -17.02
N PRO A 259 21.17 -8.20 -17.09
CA PRO A 259 20.38 -8.24 -18.33
C PRO A 259 20.12 -6.86 -18.96
N LEU A 260 19.92 -5.84 -18.13
CA LEU A 260 19.70 -4.45 -18.55
C LEU A 260 21.01 -3.69 -18.86
N SER A 261 22.18 -4.36 -18.84
CA SER A 261 23.46 -3.72 -19.18
C SER A 261 23.57 -3.37 -20.66
N CYS A 262 22.93 -4.18 -21.51
CA CYS A 262 22.96 -4.08 -22.97
C CYS A 262 21.65 -3.54 -23.57
N GLN A 263 20.69 -3.11 -22.74
CA GLN A 263 19.39 -2.61 -23.18
C GLN A 263 19.23 -1.14 -22.78
N PRO A 264 18.57 -0.31 -23.61
CA PRO A 264 18.19 1.03 -23.18
C PRO A 264 17.19 0.92 -22.03
N PHE A 265 17.43 1.67 -20.96
CA PHE A 265 16.51 1.81 -19.84
C PHE A 265 16.29 3.29 -19.60
N GLY A 266 15.09 3.78 -19.88
CA GLY A 266 14.70 5.18 -19.71
C GLY A 266 13.34 5.32 -19.04
N LEU A 267 12.73 6.50 -19.19
CA LEU A 267 11.41 6.79 -18.61
C LEU A 267 10.32 5.82 -19.09
N GLY A 268 10.36 5.39 -20.36
CA GLY A 268 9.37 4.48 -20.92
C GLY A 268 9.39 3.10 -20.23
N GLU A 269 10.57 2.49 -20.12
CA GLU A 269 10.78 1.21 -19.45
C GLU A 269 10.50 1.31 -17.95
N LEU A 270 10.89 2.43 -17.33
CA LEU A 270 10.63 2.71 -15.93
C LEU A 270 9.12 2.76 -15.65
N PHE A 271 8.38 3.56 -16.41
CA PHE A 271 6.95 3.79 -16.18
C PHE A 271 6.05 2.67 -16.69
N ALA A 272 6.55 1.77 -17.54
CA ALA A 272 5.86 0.55 -17.93
C ALA A 272 5.75 -0.48 -16.80
N ARG A 273 6.53 -0.36 -15.73
CA ARG A 273 6.52 -1.30 -14.60
C ARG A 273 5.19 -1.27 -13.85
N LYS A 274 4.76 -2.44 -13.35
CA LYS A 274 3.50 -2.61 -12.60
C LYS A 274 3.38 -1.65 -11.41
N TYR A 275 4.51 -1.29 -10.79
CA TYR A 275 4.52 -0.30 -9.71
C TYR A 275 3.78 0.98 -10.09
N PHE A 276 4.12 1.59 -11.24
CA PHE A 276 3.60 2.90 -11.64
C PHE A 276 2.17 2.86 -12.16
N SER A 277 1.55 1.70 -12.31
CA SER A 277 0.12 1.62 -12.61
C SER A 277 -0.75 1.69 -11.36
N ARG A 278 -0.19 1.54 -10.15
CA ARG A 278 -0.97 1.47 -8.90
C ARG A 278 -1.57 2.82 -8.50
N ILE A 279 -2.77 2.79 -7.91
CA ILE A 279 -3.44 4.00 -7.39
C ILE A 279 -2.66 4.64 -6.23
N TRP A 280 -2.11 3.83 -5.33
CA TRP A 280 -1.42 4.31 -4.13
C TRP A 280 -0.16 5.12 -4.42
N VAL A 281 0.47 4.89 -5.58
CA VAL A 281 1.63 5.67 -6.07
C VAL A 281 1.36 7.16 -6.11
N ILE A 282 0.09 7.56 -6.30
CA ILE A 282 -0.30 8.96 -6.28
C ILE A 282 0.04 9.56 -4.91
N GLN A 283 -0.55 9.08 -3.81
CA GLN A 283 -0.30 9.67 -2.48
C GLN A 283 1.17 9.55 -2.09
N GLU A 284 1.77 8.40 -2.38
CA GLU A 284 3.15 8.09 -2.01
C GLU A 284 4.15 9.03 -2.69
N LEU A 285 3.95 9.38 -3.96
CA LEU A 285 4.88 10.24 -4.70
C LEU A 285 4.53 11.72 -4.66
N LEU A 286 3.24 12.07 -4.53
CA LEU A 286 2.77 13.47 -4.60
C LEU A 286 2.98 14.19 -3.28
N LEU A 287 2.73 13.50 -2.17
CA LEU A 287 2.66 14.13 -0.84
C LEU A 287 4.02 14.17 -0.14
N ALA A 288 4.92 13.26 -0.49
CA ALA A 288 6.27 13.26 0.05
C ALA A 288 7.08 14.47 -0.44
N GLN A 289 7.98 14.97 0.41
CA GLN A 289 8.89 16.07 0.04
C GLN A 289 9.70 15.75 -1.23
N TYR A 290 10.15 14.51 -1.34
CA TYR A 290 10.72 13.92 -2.55
C TYR A 290 10.76 12.39 -2.43
N ALA A 291 10.79 11.72 -3.57
CA ALA A 291 11.02 10.30 -3.67
C ALA A 291 12.42 10.02 -4.22
N ILE A 292 12.97 8.87 -3.86
CA ILE A 292 14.19 8.33 -4.46
C ILE A 292 13.88 6.98 -5.12
N VAL A 293 14.41 6.77 -6.32
CA VAL A 293 14.23 5.57 -7.14
C VAL A 293 15.61 4.98 -7.41
N PRO A 294 16.02 3.93 -6.68
CA PRO A 294 17.27 3.23 -6.95
C PRO A 294 17.19 2.44 -8.26
N ILE A 295 18.14 2.67 -9.17
CA ILE A 295 18.22 2.01 -10.48
C ILE A 295 19.69 1.67 -10.75
N GLY A 296 19.98 0.38 -10.93
CA GLY A 296 21.34 -0.12 -11.03
C GLY A 296 22.19 0.30 -9.83
N ASN A 297 23.27 1.03 -10.11
CA ASN A 297 24.15 1.64 -9.12
C ASN A 297 23.88 3.14 -8.84
N VAL A 298 22.83 3.73 -9.41
CA VAL A 298 22.44 5.14 -9.28
C VAL A 298 21.18 5.26 -8.42
N THR A 299 20.96 6.44 -7.84
CA THR A 299 19.67 6.79 -7.23
C THR A 299 19.10 8.04 -7.89
N TYR A 300 17.87 7.94 -8.39
CA TYR A 300 17.17 9.04 -9.03
C TYR A 300 16.23 9.72 -8.04
N ARG A 301 16.43 11.01 -7.85
CA ARG A 301 15.54 11.88 -7.08
C ARG A 301 14.39 12.33 -7.98
N MET A 302 13.18 12.18 -7.46
CA MET A 302 11.93 12.57 -8.10
C MET A 302 11.16 13.50 -7.16
N THR A 303 10.63 14.58 -7.71
CA THR A 303 9.72 15.50 -7.02
C THR A 303 8.49 15.70 -7.89
N ALA A 304 7.41 16.15 -7.28
CA ALA A 304 6.18 16.52 -8.00
C ALA A 304 6.45 17.55 -9.13
N ALA A 305 7.38 18.49 -8.91
CA ALA A 305 7.81 19.46 -9.92
C ALA A 305 8.56 18.81 -11.10
N ILE A 306 9.51 17.90 -10.84
CA ILE A 306 10.23 17.18 -11.91
C ILE A 306 9.25 16.36 -12.76
N VAL A 307 8.29 15.69 -12.11
CA VAL A 307 7.28 14.90 -12.84
C VAL A 307 6.36 15.80 -13.68
N ALA A 308 5.96 16.96 -13.16
CA ALA A 308 5.16 17.93 -13.92
C ALA A 308 5.93 18.50 -15.12
N GLU A 309 7.23 18.74 -14.98
CA GLU A 309 8.09 19.17 -16.09
C GLU A 309 8.24 18.07 -17.15
N LEU A 310 8.47 16.83 -16.72
CA LEU A 310 8.50 15.67 -17.63
C LEU A 310 7.18 15.51 -18.39
N TRP A 311 6.05 15.77 -17.74
CA TRP A 311 4.74 15.75 -18.39
C TRP A 311 4.65 16.81 -19.49
N ASP A 312 5.09 18.05 -19.22
CA ASP A 312 5.03 19.14 -20.21
C ASP A 312 5.99 18.88 -21.40
N GLN A 313 7.12 18.18 -21.18
CA GLN A 313 8.11 17.87 -22.22
C GLN A 313 7.75 16.67 -23.11
N THR A 314 6.88 15.77 -22.66
CA THR A 314 6.54 14.50 -23.36
C THR A 314 5.21 14.56 -24.13
N GLN A 315 4.59 15.74 -24.20
CA GLN A 315 3.42 15.97 -25.04
C GLN A 315 3.81 15.97 -26.51
N ASP A 316 3.10 15.20 -27.32
CA ASP A 316 3.23 15.28 -28.77
C ASP A 316 2.61 16.59 -29.32
N SER A 317 2.79 16.83 -30.62
CA SER A 317 2.24 18.01 -31.31
C SER A 317 0.69 18.05 -31.33
N THR A 318 0.01 17.02 -30.83
CA THR A 318 -1.45 16.94 -30.67
C THR A 318 -1.92 17.17 -29.23
N GLY A 319 -1.00 17.37 -28.28
CA GLY A 319 -1.30 17.56 -26.86
C GLY A 319 -1.64 16.26 -26.12
N ASN A 320 -1.37 15.10 -26.73
CA ASN A 320 -1.57 13.81 -26.09
C ASN A 320 -0.24 13.32 -25.46
N PRO A 321 -0.25 12.85 -24.20
CA PRO A 321 0.95 12.35 -23.55
C PRO A 321 1.36 11.00 -24.16
N THR A 322 2.54 10.96 -24.76
CA THR A 322 3.14 9.71 -25.25
C THR A 322 3.76 8.96 -24.05
N VAL A 323 3.21 7.80 -23.70
CA VAL A 323 3.81 6.82 -22.76
C VAL A 323 4.05 7.33 -21.33
N LEU A 324 3.14 8.14 -20.76
CA LEU A 324 3.21 8.48 -19.33
C LEU A 324 2.08 7.82 -18.53
N PRO A 325 2.35 7.38 -17.27
CA PRO A 325 1.33 6.80 -16.42
C PRO A 325 0.16 7.76 -16.16
N PRO A 326 -1.07 7.24 -16.01
CA PRO A 326 -2.26 8.04 -15.71
C PRO A 326 -2.09 8.97 -14.50
N TRP A 327 -1.34 8.55 -13.47
CA TRP A 327 -1.13 9.35 -12.27
C TRP A 327 -0.34 10.64 -12.49
N MET A 328 0.47 10.75 -13.55
CA MET A 328 1.20 11.98 -13.85
C MET A 328 0.28 13.11 -14.31
N SER A 329 -0.83 12.78 -14.96
CA SER A 329 -1.86 13.77 -15.34
C SER A 329 -2.49 14.42 -14.10
N ILE A 330 -2.61 13.65 -13.02
CA ILE A 330 -3.12 14.11 -11.73
C ILE A 330 -2.13 15.09 -11.12
N LEU A 331 -0.83 14.82 -11.18
CA LEU A 331 0.18 15.75 -10.69
C LEU A 331 0.08 17.11 -11.34
N HIS A 332 -0.01 17.12 -12.67
CA HIS A 332 -0.17 18.35 -13.43
C HIS A 332 -1.47 19.10 -13.02
N TYR A 333 -2.58 18.37 -12.88
CA TYR A 333 -3.86 18.93 -12.42
C TYR A 333 -3.79 19.47 -10.98
N VAL A 334 -3.19 18.71 -10.08
CA VAL A 334 -3.07 19.01 -8.65
C VAL A 334 -2.12 20.19 -8.40
N HIS A 335 -0.98 20.26 -9.08
CA HIS A 335 -0.02 21.35 -8.93
C HIS A 335 -0.56 22.70 -9.41
N ARG A 336 -1.45 22.70 -10.40
CA ARG A 336 -1.98 23.94 -11.00
C ARG A 336 -3.34 24.37 -10.44
N SER A 337 -4.05 23.51 -9.70
CA SER A 337 -5.34 23.86 -9.10
C SER A 337 -5.17 24.59 -7.77
N ALA A 338 -5.55 25.87 -7.73
CA ALA A 338 -5.53 26.70 -6.51
C ALA A 338 -6.75 26.49 -5.58
N GLN A 339 -7.77 25.75 -6.02
CA GLN A 339 -9.02 25.49 -5.28
C GLN A 339 -9.14 24.02 -4.85
N GLY A 340 -10.00 23.77 -3.86
CA GLY A 340 -10.41 22.43 -3.43
C GLY A 340 -10.84 21.57 -4.63
N LYS A 341 -10.36 20.33 -4.66
CA LYS A 341 -10.51 19.45 -5.82
C LYS A 341 -11.78 18.63 -5.66
N ARG A 342 -12.64 18.70 -6.68
CA ARG A 342 -13.87 17.91 -6.73
C ARG A 342 -13.55 16.44 -7.03
N MET A 343 -14.39 15.54 -6.54
CA MET A 343 -14.17 14.10 -6.66
C MET A 343 -14.18 13.60 -8.12
N VAL A 344 -15.15 14.04 -8.93
CA VAL A 344 -15.37 13.50 -10.29
C VAL A 344 -14.18 13.71 -11.25
N PRO A 345 -13.56 14.91 -11.35
CA PRO A 345 -12.36 15.08 -12.18
C PRO A 345 -11.20 14.15 -11.77
N VAL A 346 -10.96 14.00 -10.48
CA VAL A 346 -9.86 13.17 -9.96
C VAL A 346 -10.12 11.70 -10.28
N LEU A 347 -11.33 11.18 -10.00
CA LEU A 347 -11.73 9.81 -10.36
C LEU A 347 -11.53 9.51 -11.85
N ARG A 348 -11.82 10.48 -12.74
CA ARG A 348 -11.63 10.29 -14.19
C ARG A 348 -10.16 10.19 -14.58
N LEU A 349 -9.28 10.95 -13.93
CA LEU A 349 -7.84 10.91 -14.20
C LEU A 349 -7.20 9.63 -13.66
N THR A 350 -7.77 9.07 -12.59
CA THR A 350 -7.23 7.90 -11.88
C THR A 350 -7.85 6.57 -12.33
N ARG A 351 -8.84 6.59 -13.23
CA ARG A 351 -9.64 5.40 -13.60
C ARG A 351 -8.82 4.20 -14.12
N ASN A 352 -7.68 4.47 -14.74
CA ASN A 352 -6.81 3.44 -15.31
C ASN A 352 -5.77 2.92 -14.30
N SER A 353 -5.75 3.47 -13.09
CA SER A 353 -4.87 3.02 -12.03
C SER A 353 -5.38 1.71 -11.41
N GLN A 354 -4.43 0.84 -11.07
CA GLN A 354 -4.69 -0.49 -10.56
C GLN A 354 -4.74 -0.50 -9.03
N ALA A 355 -5.62 -1.33 -8.48
CA ALA A 355 -5.74 -1.56 -7.05
C ALA A 355 -6.03 -3.04 -6.79
N SER A 356 -5.38 -3.61 -5.77
CA SER A 356 -5.64 -5.01 -5.36
C SER A 356 -7.01 -5.14 -4.68
N ASP A 357 -7.38 -4.16 -3.85
CA ASP A 357 -8.74 -4.00 -3.34
C ASP A 357 -9.47 -2.96 -4.21
N PRO A 358 -10.57 -3.30 -4.88
CA PRO A 358 -11.24 -2.37 -5.78
C PRO A 358 -11.81 -1.13 -5.06
N ARG A 359 -12.00 -1.16 -3.73
CA ARG A 359 -12.40 0.01 -2.93
C ARG A 359 -11.30 1.08 -2.88
N ASP A 360 -10.04 0.68 -3.05
CA ASP A 360 -8.90 1.61 -3.07
C ASP A 360 -8.89 2.52 -4.30
N SER A 361 -9.69 2.22 -5.32
CA SER A 361 -9.92 3.13 -6.47
C SER A 361 -10.43 4.51 -6.03
N LEU A 362 -11.17 4.58 -4.91
CA LEU A 362 -11.56 5.83 -4.26
C LEU A 362 -10.66 6.14 -3.05
N TYR A 363 -10.38 5.15 -2.18
CA TYR A 363 -9.62 5.42 -0.95
C TYR A 363 -8.20 5.97 -1.24
N GLY A 364 -7.58 5.50 -2.33
CA GLY A 364 -6.29 5.97 -2.82
C GLY A 364 -6.27 7.43 -3.27
N ILE A 365 -7.42 8.10 -3.43
CA ILE A 365 -7.48 9.49 -3.89
C ILE A 365 -8.18 10.43 -2.89
N LEU A 366 -8.69 9.93 -1.76
CA LEU A 366 -9.43 10.74 -0.78
C LEU A 366 -8.63 11.95 -0.29
N SER A 367 -7.32 11.80 -0.09
CA SER A 367 -6.44 12.89 0.33
C SER A 367 -6.26 13.99 -0.72
N LEU A 368 -6.61 13.70 -1.97
CA LEU A 368 -6.54 14.67 -3.06
C LEU A 368 -7.83 15.43 -3.26
N ILE A 369 -8.94 15.05 -2.63
CA ILE A 369 -10.26 15.64 -2.87
C ILE A 369 -10.82 16.24 -1.58
N ASP A 370 -11.63 17.29 -1.70
CA ASP A 370 -12.26 17.91 -0.55
C ASP A 370 -13.50 17.12 -0.15
N THR A 371 -13.33 16.13 0.74
CA THR A 371 -14.41 15.24 1.17
C THR A 371 -14.27 14.82 2.63
N ASN A 372 -15.41 14.53 3.25
CA ASN A 372 -15.49 13.96 4.60
C ASN A 372 -15.65 12.42 4.59
N ILE A 373 -15.55 11.79 3.42
CA ILE A 373 -15.59 10.33 3.30
C ILE A 373 -14.38 9.73 4.02
N ARG A 374 -14.63 8.71 4.85
CA ARG A 374 -13.60 7.91 5.50
C ARG A 374 -13.59 6.49 4.93
N PRO A 375 -12.42 5.87 4.73
CA PRO A 375 -12.33 4.46 4.34
C PRO A 375 -13.06 3.55 5.32
N ASP A 376 -13.70 2.52 4.79
CA ASP A 376 -14.27 1.40 5.54
C ASP A 376 -13.98 0.11 4.77
N TYR A 377 -13.20 -0.80 5.38
CA TYR A 377 -12.89 -2.10 4.78
C TYR A 377 -13.82 -3.22 5.28
N SER A 378 -14.76 -2.91 6.17
CA SER A 378 -15.76 -3.87 6.68
C SER A 378 -16.99 -4.01 5.77
N ILE A 379 -17.15 -3.12 4.80
CA ILE A 379 -18.24 -3.15 3.81
C ILE A 379 -17.90 -4.01 2.59
N SER A 380 -18.90 -4.65 1.99
CA SER A 380 -18.71 -5.36 0.72
C SER A 380 -18.46 -4.40 -0.45
N TYR A 381 -18.01 -4.91 -1.59
CA TYR A 381 -17.82 -4.07 -2.79
C TYR A 381 -19.13 -3.48 -3.31
N ARG A 382 -20.23 -4.24 -3.26
CA ARG A 382 -21.55 -3.73 -3.65
C ARG A 382 -22.01 -2.58 -2.75
N HIS A 383 -21.84 -2.72 -1.44
CA HIS A 383 -22.16 -1.66 -0.48
C HIS A 383 -21.36 -0.41 -0.79
N PHE A 384 -20.05 -0.57 -1.03
CA PHE A 384 -19.17 0.51 -1.44
C PHE A 384 -19.68 1.21 -2.72
N LEU A 385 -19.96 0.48 -3.80
CA LEU A 385 -20.42 1.09 -5.06
C LEU A 385 -21.73 1.87 -4.88
N ILE A 386 -22.69 1.32 -4.14
CA ILE A 386 -23.96 2.00 -3.85
C ILE A 386 -23.70 3.28 -3.05
N GLY A 387 -22.82 3.22 -2.05
CA GLY A 387 -22.42 4.38 -1.25
C GLY A 387 -21.78 5.49 -2.08
N VAL A 388 -20.83 5.14 -2.96
CA VAL A 388 -20.19 6.11 -3.86
C VAL A 388 -21.20 6.75 -4.80
N ALA A 389 -22.09 5.95 -5.41
CA ALA A 389 -23.14 6.45 -6.28
C ALA A 389 -24.09 7.40 -5.56
N ALA A 390 -24.51 7.05 -4.34
CA ALA A 390 -25.39 7.89 -3.53
C ALA A 390 -24.71 9.22 -3.16
N HIS A 391 -23.44 9.19 -2.78
CA HIS A 391 -22.68 10.41 -2.48
C HIS A 391 -22.53 11.32 -3.72
N LEU A 392 -22.22 10.73 -4.88
CA LEU A 392 -22.14 11.47 -6.15
C LEU A 392 -23.45 12.18 -6.52
N LEU A 393 -24.60 11.53 -6.26
CA LEU A 393 -25.91 12.08 -6.61
C LEU A 393 -26.42 13.11 -5.61
N LEU A 394 -26.24 12.84 -4.31
CA LEU A 394 -26.86 13.62 -3.24
C LEU A 394 -25.97 14.79 -2.79
N GLU A 395 -24.68 14.55 -2.61
CA GLU A 395 -23.74 15.56 -2.09
C GLU A 395 -23.06 16.34 -3.22
N GLU A 396 -22.54 15.64 -4.23
CA GLU A 396 -21.85 16.27 -5.37
C GLU A 396 -22.82 16.74 -6.48
N GLN A 397 -24.11 16.41 -6.36
CA GLN A 397 -25.18 16.74 -7.33
C GLN A 397 -24.84 16.36 -8.79
N TRP A 398 -24.04 15.32 -8.98
CA TRP A 398 -23.56 14.91 -10.29
C TRP A 398 -24.53 13.96 -10.99
N LEU A 399 -25.58 14.52 -11.58
CA LEU A 399 -26.58 13.78 -12.36
C LEU A 399 -26.01 13.12 -13.64
N GLY A 400 -24.80 13.49 -14.06
CA GLY A 400 -24.10 12.87 -15.18
C GLY A 400 -23.87 11.37 -15.00
N LEU A 401 -23.85 10.88 -13.76
CA LEU A 401 -23.81 9.45 -13.44
C LEU A 401 -24.97 8.69 -14.10
N LEU A 402 -26.19 9.22 -14.03
CA LEU A 402 -27.40 8.56 -14.55
C LEU A 402 -27.40 8.46 -16.07
N LEU A 403 -26.72 9.39 -16.75
CA LEU A 403 -26.57 9.35 -18.21
C LEU A 403 -25.62 8.23 -18.64
N LYS A 404 -24.61 7.91 -17.82
CA LYS A 404 -23.61 6.87 -18.09
C LYS A 404 -24.06 5.46 -17.68
N ALA A 405 -24.89 5.36 -16.64
CA ALA A 405 -25.53 4.12 -16.21
C ALA A 405 -26.30 3.41 -17.34
N ARG A 406 -26.97 4.18 -18.22
CA ARG A 406 -27.84 3.64 -19.28
C ARG A 406 -27.06 2.95 -20.42
N THR A 407 -25.76 3.17 -20.55
CA THR A 407 -24.94 2.65 -21.67
C THR A 407 -24.26 1.31 -21.38
N ILE A 408 -24.38 0.76 -20.18
CA ILE A 408 -23.66 -0.46 -19.75
C ILE A 408 -24.67 -1.58 -19.53
N ILE A 409 -25.13 -2.18 -20.63
CA ILE A 409 -25.67 -3.56 -20.63
C ILE A 409 -24.66 -4.35 -21.46
N HIS A 410 -23.64 -4.92 -20.81
CA HIS A 410 -22.74 -5.85 -21.50
C HIS A 410 -23.45 -7.21 -21.66
N PRO A 411 -23.60 -7.73 -22.87
CA PRO A 411 -24.04 -9.11 -23.07
C PRO A 411 -22.83 -10.03 -22.84
N GLY A 412 -22.75 -10.66 -21.65
CA GLY A 412 -21.91 -11.86 -21.47
C GLY A 412 -20.91 -11.93 -20.30
N GLU A 413 -20.95 -11.04 -19.30
CA GLU A 413 -20.14 -11.18 -18.07
C GLU A 413 -21.02 -11.38 -16.82
N ASP A 414 -21.60 -12.58 -16.71
CA ASP A 414 -22.45 -13.08 -15.61
C ASP A 414 -21.64 -13.36 -14.31
N GLN A 415 -20.73 -12.48 -13.89
CA GLN A 415 -20.13 -12.56 -12.54
C GLN A 415 -20.69 -11.54 -11.55
N PHE A 416 -21.41 -10.52 -12.03
CA PHE A 416 -21.98 -9.46 -11.19
C PHE A 416 -23.48 -9.20 -11.46
N ASP A 417 -24.24 -10.24 -11.82
CA ASP A 417 -25.68 -10.21 -12.17
C ASP A 417 -26.63 -9.57 -11.13
N CYS A 418 -26.11 -9.26 -9.93
CA CYS A 418 -26.89 -8.72 -8.83
C CYS A 418 -26.76 -7.20 -8.65
N LEU A 419 -25.89 -6.50 -9.40
CA LEU A 419 -25.71 -5.06 -9.26
C LEU A 419 -26.80 -4.28 -10.03
N PRO A 420 -27.42 -3.24 -9.43
CA PRO A 420 -28.33 -2.38 -10.18
C PRO A 420 -27.61 -1.69 -11.34
N SER A 421 -28.23 -1.59 -12.51
CA SER A 421 -27.63 -0.99 -13.73
C SER A 421 -27.17 0.47 -13.60
N TRP A 422 -27.45 1.13 -12.47
CA TRP A 422 -27.06 2.50 -12.19
C TRP A 422 -25.83 2.66 -11.29
N THR A 423 -25.28 1.56 -10.74
CA THR A 423 -24.02 1.64 -9.99
C THR A 423 -22.84 1.83 -10.95
N PRO A 424 -21.96 2.83 -10.73
CA PRO A 424 -20.82 3.06 -11.60
C PRO A 424 -19.83 1.91 -11.51
N HIS A 425 -19.38 1.41 -12.66
CA HIS A 425 -18.15 0.65 -12.73
C HIS A 425 -16.98 1.62 -12.73
N LEU A 426 -16.18 1.64 -11.66
CA LEU A 426 -15.07 2.58 -11.52
C LEU A 426 -13.92 2.31 -12.51
N ASN A 427 -13.94 1.16 -13.20
CA ASN A 427 -12.95 0.73 -14.20
C ASN A 427 -13.44 0.82 -15.66
N ASP A 428 -14.69 1.27 -15.91
CA ASP A 428 -15.23 1.23 -17.27
C ASP A 428 -14.77 2.40 -18.14
N SER A 429 -14.33 2.07 -19.34
CA SER A 429 -13.85 2.98 -20.37
C SER A 429 -15.01 3.73 -21.04
N GLY A 430 -15.49 4.80 -20.40
CA GLY A 430 -16.42 5.78 -20.98
C GLY A 430 -16.19 7.18 -20.47
#